data_AF-Q9XRP6-F1
#
_entry.id   AF-Q9XRP6-F1
#
_cell.length_a   1.000
_cell.length_b   1.000
_cell.length_c   1.000
_cell.angle_alpha   90.00
_cell.angle_beta   90.00
_cell.angle_gamma   90.00
#
_symmetry.space_group_name_H-M   'P 1'
#
loop_
_entity.id
_entity.type
_entity.pdbx_description
1 polymer ?
#
loop_
_entity_poly.entity_id
_entity_poly.type
_entity_poly.pdbx_seq_one_letter_code
_entity_poly.pdbx_strand_id
1 'polypeptide(L)'
;DPQYWERNTERARGVEQVMRANVAIVMERVNQTRGLHTVQVMYGCELRGDGSIGGFYQDAYDGEDFLSFDKDRMRFIATATPAQVTADRWNSEKIQAQRYKAYLEGECIEWLQKYLQYGKETLLRRVPPGTMVSRR
;
A
#
# COMPACT_ATOMS: atom_id res chain seq x y z
N ASP A 1 5.03 -20.88 9.24
CA ASP A 1 4.19 -21.15 8.05
C ASP A 1 5.14 -21.51 6.91
N PRO A 2 5.36 -22.81 6.64
CA PRO A 2 6.30 -23.26 5.61
C PRO A 2 5.96 -22.75 4.20
N GLN A 3 4.69 -22.46 3.93
CA GLN A 3 4.22 -21.99 2.61
C GLN A 3 4.24 -20.45 2.49
N TYR A 4 4.65 -19.74 3.55
CA TYR A 4 4.61 -18.28 3.58
C TYR A 4 5.36 -17.64 2.42
N TRP A 5 6.59 -18.08 2.15
CA TRP A 5 7.43 -17.48 1.13
C TRP A 5 6.93 -17.79 -0.29
N GLU A 6 6.49 -19.02 -0.52
CA GLU A 6 5.92 -19.42 -1.81
C GLU A 6 4.65 -18.62 -2.12
N ARG A 7 3.70 -18.55 -1.17
CA ARG A 7 2.45 -17.78 -1.33
C ARG A 7 2.71 -16.30 -1.61
N ASN A 8 3.63 -15.67 -0.86
CA ASN A 8 3.95 -14.26 -1.08
C ASN A 8 4.70 -14.01 -2.38
N THR A 9 5.52 -14.96 -2.83
CA THR A 9 6.19 -14.88 -4.14
C THR A 9 5.19 -14.91 -5.28
N GLU A 10 4.23 -15.84 -5.25
CA GLU A 10 3.17 -15.90 -6.26
C GLU A 10 2.29 -14.65 -6.25
N ARG A 11 1.96 -14.14 -5.05
CA ARG A 11 1.24 -12.86 -4.92
C ARG A 11 2.02 -11.71 -5.54
N ALA A 12 3.34 -11.62 -5.29
CA ALA A 12 4.19 -10.57 -5.85
C ALA A 12 4.27 -10.64 -7.38
N ARG A 13 4.35 -11.84 -7.97
CA ARG A 13 4.30 -12.05 -9.43
C ARG A 13 2.98 -11.56 -10.03
N GLY A 14 1.86 -11.86 -9.37
CA GLY A 14 0.55 -11.34 -9.79
C GLY A 14 0.48 -9.82 -9.72
N VAL A 15 1.00 -9.22 -8.64
CA VAL A 15 1.07 -7.76 -8.48
C VAL A 15 1.94 -7.11 -9.55
N GLU A 16 3.08 -7.71 -9.93
CA GLU A 16 3.93 -7.18 -11.01
C GLU A 16 3.16 -7.01 -12.33
N GLN A 17 2.39 -8.03 -12.72
CA GLN A 17 1.59 -7.98 -13.95
C GLN A 17 0.52 -6.89 -13.88
N VAL A 18 -0.16 -6.76 -12.73
CA VAL A 18 -1.17 -5.72 -12.51
C VAL A 18 -0.54 -4.32 -12.58
N MET A 19 0.60 -4.10 -11.93
CA MET A 19 1.27 -2.79 -11.95
C MET A 19 1.72 -2.39 -13.35
N ARG A 20 2.24 -3.35 -14.13
CA ARG A 20 2.60 -3.13 -15.53
C ARG A 20 1.39 -2.69 -16.36
N ALA A 21 0.25 -3.34 -16.18
CA ALA A 21 -0.99 -2.95 -16.85
C ALA A 21 -1.48 -1.57 -16.39
N ASN A 22 -1.39 -1.26 -15.10
CA ASN A 22 -1.82 0.02 -14.54
C ASN A 22 -1.04 1.20 -15.13
N VAL A 23 0.26 1.07 -15.38
CA VAL A 23 1.05 2.12 -16.07
C VAL A 23 0.44 2.43 -17.44
N ALA A 24 0.16 1.41 -18.25
CA ALA A 24 -0.43 1.60 -19.58
C ALA A 24 -1.83 2.22 -19.52
N ILE A 25 -2.66 1.76 -18.57
CA ILE A 25 -4.02 2.27 -18.36
C ILE A 25 -4.01 3.75 -17.98
N VAL A 26 -3.13 4.16 -17.05
CA VAL A 26 -3.08 5.57 -16.64
C VAL A 26 -2.55 6.42 -17.79
N MET A 27 -1.47 6.00 -18.47
CA MET A 27 -0.94 6.70 -19.64
C MET A 27 -2.01 6.95 -20.71
N GLU A 28 -2.84 5.95 -21.02
CA GLU A 28 -3.96 6.09 -21.96
C GLU A 28 -4.96 7.16 -21.49
N ARG A 29 -5.35 7.14 -20.21
CA ARG A 29 -6.30 8.10 -19.64
C ARG A 29 -5.80 9.54 -19.62
N VAL A 30 -4.48 9.74 -19.60
CA VAL A 30 -3.85 11.07 -19.64
C VAL A 30 -3.28 11.43 -21.01
N ASN A 31 -3.58 10.64 -22.06
CA ASN A 31 -3.10 10.84 -23.42
C ASN A 31 -1.56 10.91 -23.54
N GLN A 32 -0.84 10.19 -22.67
CA GLN A 32 0.62 10.07 -22.73
C GLN A 32 1.00 8.85 -23.58
N THR A 33 1.89 9.06 -24.54
CA THR A 33 2.30 8.03 -25.52
C THR A 33 3.79 7.71 -25.49
N ARG A 34 4.59 8.52 -24.80
CA ARG A 34 6.05 8.42 -24.72
C ARG A 34 6.50 8.94 -23.36
N GLY A 35 7.70 8.53 -22.95
CA GLY A 35 8.28 8.91 -21.66
C GLY A 35 8.35 7.75 -20.69
N LEU A 36 9.05 7.96 -19.59
CA LEU A 36 9.07 7.04 -18.45
C LEU A 36 8.03 7.54 -17.45
N HIS A 37 7.10 6.65 -17.10
CA HIS A 37 6.03 6.93 -16.14
C HIS A 37 6.03 5.89 -15.04
N THR A 38 5.52 6.26 -13.86
CA THR A 38 5.48 5.37 -12.70
C THR A 38 4.07 5.29 -12.12
N VAL A 39 3.69 4.08 -11.72
CA VAL A 39 2.57 3.85 -10.80
C VAL A 39 3.16 3.30 -9.51
N GLN A 40 2.74 3.85 -8.38
CA GLN A 40 3.18 3.43 -7.05
C GLN A 40 1.94 3.11 -6.22
N VAL A 41 2.01 2.05 -5.43
CA VAL A 41 0.92 1.64 -4.54
C VAL A 41 1.49 1.41 -3.16
N MET A 42 0.85 2.01 -2.16
CA MET A 42 1.30 2.06 -0.78
C MET A 42 0.10 1.69 0.10
N TYR A 43 0.19 0.55 0.78
CA TYR A 43 -0.88 0.07 1.64
C TYR A 43 -0.32 -0.68 2.84
N GLY A 44 -1.08 -0.69 3.92
CA GLY A 44 -0.65 -1.27 5.18
C GLY A 44 -1.56 -0.88 6.33
N CYS A 45 -1.22 -1.40 7.49
CA CYS A 45 -1.97 -1.22 8.72
C CYS A 45 -1.04 -0.82 9.86
N GLU A 46 -1.63 -0.21 10.89
CA GLU A 46 -0.93 0.23 12.08
C GLU A 46 -1.65 -0.33 13.30
N LEU A 47 -0.88 -0.85 14.26
CA LEU A 47 -1.38 -1.20 15.58
C LEU A 47 -0.79 -0.22 16.59
N ARG A 48 -1.62 0.66 17.16
CA ARG A 48 -1.18 1.71 18.09
C ARG A 48 -1.18 1.21 19.53
N GLY A 49 -0.48 1.94 20.41
CA GLY A 49 -0.31 1.55 21.81
C GLY A 49 -1.60 1.51 22.63
N ASP A 50 -2.64 2.23 22.20
CA ASP A 50 -3.99 2.20 22.78
C ASP A 50 -4.86 1.06 22.23
N GLY A 51 -4.31 0.21 21.35
CA GLY A 51 -5.01 -0.87 20.67
C GLY A 51 -5.81 -0.41 19.45
N SER A 52 -5.80 0.88 19.10
CA SER A 52 -6.48 1.36 17.90
C SER A 52 -5.77 0.87 16.63
N ILE A 53 -6.58 0.55 15.63
CA ILE A 53 -6.11 0.05 14.33
C ILE A 53 -6.17 1.17 13.29
N GLY A 54 -5.02 1.51 12.74
CA GLY A 54 -4.89 2.32 11.54
C GLY A 54 -4.83 1.45 10.28
N GLY A 55 -5.16 2.05 9.14
CA GLY A 55 -5.04 1.39 7.85
C GLY A 55 -5.04 2.41 6.74
N PHE A 56 -4.22 2.20 5.72
CA PHE A 56 -4.07 3.08 4.58
C PHE A 56 -3.95 2.27 3.28
N TYR A 57 -4.43 2.88 2.20
CA TYR A 57 -4.20 2.46 0.82
C TYR A 57 -4.16 3.72 -0.03
N GLN A 58 -3.09 3.87 -0.80
CA GLN A 58 -2.86 5.02 -1.68
C GLN A 58 -2.16 4.56 -2.95
N ASP A 59 -2.63 5.09 -4.08
CA ASP A 59 -2.00 5.00 -5.38
C ASP A 59 -1.42 6.38 -5.74
N ALA A 60 -0.25 6.39 -6.36
CA ALA A 60 0.40 7.56 -6.92
C ALA A 60 0.79 7.32 -8.38
N TYR A 61 0.80 8.41 -9.17
CA TYR A 61 1.20 8.42 -10.58
C TYR A 61 2.23 9.51 -10.81
N ASP A 62 3.38 9.16 -11.37
CA ASP A 62 4.53 10.07 -11.56
C ASP A 62 4.94 10.82 -10.27
N GLY A 63 4.75 10.17 -9.12
CA GLY A 63 5.07 10.71 -7.80
C GLY A 63 3.96 11.57 -7.16
N GLU A 64 2.88 11.85 -7.88
CA GLU A 64 1.74 12.64 -7.40
C GLU A 64 0.60 11.76 -6.89
N ASP A 65 -0.13 12.24 -5.88
CA ASP A 65 -1.29 11.55 -5.32
C ASP A 65 -2.36 11.30 -6.40
N PHE A 66 -2.78 10.05 -6.55
CA PHE A 66 -3.72 9.64 -7.60
C PHE A 66 -5.07 9.22 -7.03
N LEU A 67 -5.06 8.24 -6.12
CA LEU A 67 -6.26 7.66 -5.50
C LEU A 67 -5.95 7.20 -4.07
N SER A 68 -6.90 7.30 -3.16
CA SER A 68 -6.77 6.77 -1.80
C SER A 68 -8.05 6.09 -1.31
N PHE A 69 -7.93 5.22 -0.29
CA PHE A 69 -9.09 4.62 0.36
C PHE A 69 -9.38 5.29 1.71
N ASP A 70 -10.54 5.94 1.80
CA ASP A 70 -11.11 6.43 3.06
C ASP A 70 -11.84 5.26 3.75
N LYS A 71 -11.11 4.56 4.61
CA LYS A 71 -11.57 3.35 5.32
C LYS A 71 -12.80 3.61 6.21
N ASP A 72 -12.91 4.80 6.77
CA ASP A 72 -13.96 5.13 7.73
C ASP A 72 -15.26 5.49 7.01
N ARG A 73 -15.15 6.17 5.86
CA ARG A 73 -16.29 6.40 4.96
C ARG A 73 -16.53 5.26 3.97
N MET A 74 -15.69 4.23 3.99
CA MET A 74 -15.71 3.07 3.08
C MET A 74 -15.80 3.46 1.60
N ARG A 75 -14.95 4.39 1.17
CA ARG A 75 -14.96 4.89 -0.22
C ARG A 75 -13.57 5.21 -0.72
N PHE A 76 -13.38 5.09 -2.03
CA PHE A 76 -12.19 5.53 -2.71
C PHE A 76 -12.32 7.00 -3.10
N ILE A 77 -11.26 7.76 -2.85
CA ILE A 77 -11.15 9.19 -3.13
C ILE A 77 -10.17 9.34 -4.29
N ALA A 78 -10.66 9.82 -5.43
CA ALA A 78 -9.80 10.25 -6.52
C ALA A 78 -9.22 11.63 -6.20
N THR A 79 -7.89 11.74 -6.18
CA THR A 79 -7.19 13.03 -6.04
C THR A 79 -6.94 13.66 -7.40
N ALA A 80 -6.67 12.82 -8.41
CA ALA A 80 -6.49 13.25 -9.79
C ALA A 80 -7.75 12.98 -10.64
N THR A 81 -8.08 13.87 -11.58
CA THR A 81 -9.21 13.68 -12.51
C THR A 81 -9.19 12.32 -13.24
N PRO A 82 -8.04 11.83 -13.76
CA PRO A 82 -7.97 10.52 -14.43
C PRO A 82 -8.24 9.32 -13.49
N ALA A 83 -8.17 9.54 -12.18
CA ALA A 83 -8.46 8.52 -11.17
C ALA A 83 -9.97 8.38 -10.88
N GLN A 84 -10.81 9.35 -11.27
CA GLN A 84 -12.26 9.33 -11.03
C GLN A 84 -12.91 8.08 -11.62
N VAL A 85 -12.50 7.67 -12.82
CA VAL A 85 -12.99 6.45 -13.46
C VAL A 85 -12.74 5.20 -12.59
N THR A 86 -11.58 5.11 -11.93
CA THR A 86 -11.29 4.00 -11.01
C THR A 86 -12.12 4.11 -9.73
N ALA A 87 -12.17 5.31 -9.14
CA ALA A 87 -12.92 5.55 -7.91
C ALA A 87 -14.41 5.24 -8.09
N ASP A 88 -15.04 5.71 -9.16
CA ASP A 88 -16.46 5.47 -9.46
C ASP A 88 -16.74 3.98 -9.63
N ARG A 89 -15.89 3.28 -10.40
CA ARG A 89 -16.00 1.83 -10.56
C ARG A 89 -15.94 1.12 -9.22
N TRP A 90 -14.89 1.36 -8.43
CA TRP A 90 -14.72 0.67 -7.15
C TRP A 90 -15.77 1.07 -6.10
N ASN A 91 -16.26 2.31 -6.11
CA ASN A 91 -17.31 2.78 -5.21
C ASN A 91 -18.70 2.24 -5.60
N SER A 92 -18.94 1.93 -6.87
CA SER A 92 -20.18 1.28 -7.31
C SER A 92 -20.31 -0.16 -6.82
N GLU A 93 -19.19 -0.83 -6.55
CA GLU A 93 -19.11 -2.20 -6.06
C GLU A 93 -18.88 -2.22 -4.54
N LYS A 94 -19.94 -2.23 -3.72
CA LYS A 94 -19.83 -2.25 -2.24
C LYS A 94 -18.87 -3.30 -1.68
N ILE A 95 -18.76 -4.44 -2.36
CA ILE A 95 -17.87 -5.53 -1.98
C ILE A 95 -16.39 -5.12 -1.96
N GLN A 96 -15.99 -4.16 -2.80
CA GLN A 96 -14.59 -3.71 -2.86
C GLN A 96 -14.20 -2.98 -1.58
N ALA A 97 -14.98 -1.97 -1.18
CA ALA A 97 -14.73 -1.25 0.06
C ALA A 97 -14.72 -2.17 1.29
N GLN A 98 -15.62 -3.17 1.31
CA GLN A 98 -15.65 -4.19 2.37
C GLN A 98 -14.37 -5.03 2.40
N ARG A 99 -13.87 -5.49 1.25
CA ARG A 99 -12.63 -6.28 1.14
C ARG A 99 -11.41 -5.50 1.62
N TYR A 100 -11.26 -4.25 1.18
CA TYR A 100 -10.15 -3.41 1.63
C TYR A 100 -10.20 -3.14 3.12
N LYS A 101 -11.38 -2.79 3.66
CA LYS A 101 -11.55 -2.60 5.11
C LYS A 101 -11.23 -3.88 5.90
N ALA A 102 -11.75 -5.02 5.47
CA ALA A 102 -11.50 -6.32 6.10
C ALA A 102 -10.00 -6.69 6.10
N TYR A 103 -9.31 -6.46 4.99
CA TYR A 103 -7.86 -6.67 4.91
C TYR A 103 -7.09 -5.75 5.87
N LEU A 104 -7.41 -4.45 5.86
CA LEU A 104 -6.70 -3.44 6.65
C LEU A 104 -6.93 -3.59 8.16
N GLU A 105 -8.13 -4.02 8.58
CA GLU A 105 -8.48 -4.16 10.00
C GLU A 105 -8.28 -5.57 10.55
N GLY A 106 -8.21 -6.59 9.68
CA GLY A 106 -8.06 -8.00 10.06
C GLY A 106 -6.73 -8.57 9.60
N GLU A 107 -6.69 -9.07 8.36
CA GLU A 107 -5.56 -9.85 7.82
C GLU A 107 -4.22 -9.13 8.00
N CYS A 108 -4.14 -7.84 7.69
CA CYS A 108 -2.92 -7.06 7.83
C CYS A 108 -2.43 -7.03 9.28
N ILE A 109 -3.34 -6.84 10.25
CA ILE A 109 -3.01 -6.77 11.67
C ILE A 109 -2.55 -8.13 12.20
N GLU A 110 -3.18 -9.22 11.78
CA GLU A 110 -2.74 -10.59 12.11
C GLU A 110 -1.30 -10.84 11.63
N TRP A 111 -0.99 -10.45 10.39
CA TRP A 111 0.37 -10.55 9.86
C TRP A 111 1.36 -9.64 10.58
N LEU A 112 0.97 -8.40 10.89
CA LEU A 112 1.80 -7.47 11.64
C LEU A 112 2.18 -8.04 13.01
N GLN A 113 1.23 -8.57 13.78
CA GLN A 113 1.49 -9.20 15.07
C GLN A 113 2.44 -10.39 14.95
N LYS A 114 2.29 -11.21 13.91
CA LYS A 114 3.17 -12.35 13.64
C LYS A 114 4.60 -11.91 13.30
N TYR A 115 4.77 -10.87 12.49
CA TYR A 115 6.10 -10.32 12.19
C TYR A 115 6.75 -9.69 13.43
N LEU A 116 5.99 -9.00 14.26
CA LEU A 116 6.48 -8.47 15.54
C LEU A 116 6.95 -9.59 16.48
N GLN A 117 6.27 -10.73 16.49
CA GLN A 117 6.68 -11.89 17.28
C GLN A 117 7.99 -12.50 16.74
N TYR A 118 8.10 -12.74 15.43
CA TYR A 118 9.30 -13.32 14.83
C TYR A 118 10.51 -12.37 14.85
N GLY A 119 10.28 -11.07 14.65
CA GLY A 119 11.32 -10.05 14.56
C GLY A 119 11.64 -9.36 15.88
N LYS A 120 11.03 -9.78 17.00
CA LYS A 120 11.05 -9.06 18.29
C LYS A 120 12.45 -8.60 18.70
N GLU A 121 13.42 -9.50 18.69
CA GLU A 121 14.79 -9.20 19.14
C GLU A 121 15.46 -8.14 18.25
N THR A 122 15.33 -8.28 16.93
CA THR A 122 15.92 -7.36 15.96
C THR A 122 15.22 -5.99 15.98
N LEU A 123 13.88 -5.98 16.02
CA LEU A 123 13.08 -4.76 15.97
C LEU A 123 13.20 -3.91 17.25
N LEU A 124 13.42 -4.54 18.40
CA LEU A 124 13.62 -3.84 19.68
C LEU A 124 15.08 -3.42 19.92
N ARG A 125 16.02 -3.92 19.13
CA ARG A 125 17.45 -3.62 19.28
C ARG A 125 17.70 -2.13 19.02
N ARG A 126 18.29 -1.45 20.00
CA ARG A 126 18.78 -0.06 19.87
C ARG A 126 20.30 -0.08 19.81
N VAL A 127 20.87 0.49 18.76
CA VAL A 127 22.32 0.65 18.61
C VAL A 127 22.65 2.15 18.65
N PRO A 128 23.50 2.63 19.56
CA PRO A 128 23.90 4.03 19.61
C PRO A 128 24.60 4.46 18.32
N PRO A 129 24.42 5.71 17.85
CA PRO A 129 25.16 6.21 16.71
C PRO A 129 26.65 6.36 17.07
N GLY A 130 27.54 5.90 16.18
CA GLY A 130 28.96 6.23 16.26
C GLY A 130 29.16 7.68 15.85
N THR A 131 29.72 8.50 16.74
CA THR A 131 29.97 9.93 16.46
C THR A 131 31.46 10.21 16.44
N MET A 132 31.89 11.01 15.46
CA MET A 132 33.26 11.50 15.35
C MET A 132 33.20 12.97 14.97
N VAL A 133 33.93 13.80 15.73
CA VAL A 133 34.04 15.24 15.47
C VAL A 133 35.41 15.50 14.86
N SER A 134 35.44 16.09 13.66
CA SER A 134 36.67 16.57 13.04
C SER A 134 36.81 18.09 13.16
N ARG A 135 38.04 18.57 13.29
CA ARG A 135 38.38 20.00 13.13
C ARG A 135 38.77 20.25 11.68
N ARG A 136 38.37 21.40 11.14
CA ARG A 136 38.89 21.94 9.86
C ARG A 136 40.25 22.58 10.08
#